data_AF-A0A8T5ZLD2-F1
#
_entry.id   AF-A0A8T5ZLD2-F1
#
_cell.length_a   1.000
_cell.length_b   1.000
_cell.length_c   1.000
_cell.angle_alpha   90.00
_cell.angle_beta   90.00
_cell.angle_gamma   90.00
#
_symmetry.space_group_name_H-M   'P 1'
#
loop_
_entity.id
_entity.type
_entity.pdbx_description
1 polymer ?
#
loop_
_entity_poly.entity_id
_entity_poly.type
_entity_poly.pdbx_seq_one_letter_code
_entity_poly.pdbx_strand_id
1 'polypeptide(L)' 'MKRKVLLIPLIIFLAIAAALLWQLARNAEGDDPTNLESALIGKPVPKFRLESLDNPGQFYQADVLTQGKPV' A
#
# COMPACT_ATOMS: atom_id res chain seq x y z
N MET A 1 -20.70 -46.16 -13.88
CA MET A 1 -20.20 -44.76 -13.89
C MET A 1 -18.72 -44.77 -14.22
N LYS A 2 -18.24 -43.93 -15.16
CA LYS A 2 -16.82 -43.90 -15.53
C LYS A 2 -16.03 -43.21 -14.41
N ARG A 3 -15.15 -43.95 -13.71
CA ARG A 3 -14.38 -43.49 -12.52
C ARG A 3 -13.68 -42.12 -12.71
N LYS A 4 -13.30 -41.77 -13.95
CA LYS A 4 -12.66 -40.48 -14.30
C LYS A 4 -13.56 -39.25 -14.03
N VAL A 5 -14.89 -39.40 -14.03
CA VAL A 5 -15.83 -38.30 -13.74
C VAL A 5 -15.72 -37.83 -12.29
N LEU A 6 -15.32 -38.71 -11.36
CA LEU A 6 -15.12 -38.36 -9.95
C LEU A 6 -13.91 -37.44 -9.73
N LEU A 7 -13.02 -37.29 -10.73
CA LEU A 7 -11.84 -36.42 -10.65
C LEU A 7 -12.14 -34.97 -11.04
N ILE A 8 -13.31 -34.69 -11.63
CA ILE A 8 -13.68 -33.34 -12.08
C ILE A 8 -13.58 -32.30 -10.95
N PRO A 9 -14.13 -32.54 -9.73
CA PRO A 9 -14.01 -31.58 -8.63
C PRO A 9 -12.55 -31.29 -8.25
N LEU A 10 -11.70 -32.32 -8.27
CA LEU A 10 -10.27 -32.18 -7.96
C LEU A 10 -9.54 -31.33 -9.00
N ILE A 11 -9.83 -31.53 -10.29
CA ILE A 11 -9.21 -30.75 -11.37
C ILE A 11 -9.60 -29.27 -11.26
N ILE A 12 -10.87 -28.98 -10.98
CA ILE A 12 -11.36 -27.61 -10.78
C ILE A 12 -10.64 -26.96 -9.58
N PHE A 13 -10.55 -27.68 -8.47
CA PHE A 13 -9.83 -27.21 -7.29
C PHE A 13 -8.35 -26.89 -7.60
N LEU A 14 -7.65 -27.79 -8.28
CA LEU A 14 -6.24 -27.59 -8.65
C LEU A 14 -6.06 -26.40 -9.60
N ALA A 15 -6.99 -26.19 -10.54
CA ALA A 15 -6.95 -25.02 -11.42
C ALA A 15 -7.10 -23.71 -10.65
N ILE A 16 -8.05 -23.64 -9.71
CA ILE A 16 -8.24 -22.46 -8.85
C ILE A 16 -7.02 -22.24 -7.95
N ALA A 17 -6.51 -23.30 -7.31
CA ALA A 17 -5.33 -23.22 -6.45
C ALA A 17 -4.10 -22.72 -7.22
N ALA A 18 -3.87 -23.20 -8.44
CA ALA A 18 -2.78 -22.75 -9.29
C ALA A 18 -2.92 -21.26 -9.65
N ALA A 19 -4.13 -20.80 -10.00
CA ALA A 19 -4.39 -19.40 -10.30
C ALA A 19 -4.13 -18.48 -9.08
N LEU A 20 -4.56 -18.90 -7.89
CA LEU A 20 -4.35 -18.15 -6.65
C LEU A 20 -2.88 -18.12 -6.24
N LEU A 21 -2.15 -19.24 -6.36
CA LEU A 21 -0.72 -19.29 -6.08
C LEU A 21 0.08 -18.42 -7.06
N TRP A 22 -0.31 -18.41 -8.34
CA TRP A 22 0.29 -17.52 -9.35
C TRP A 22 0.08 -16.04 -8.99
N GLN A 23 -1.14 -15.68 -8.60
CA GLN A 23 -1.46 -14.32 -8.17
C GLN A 23 -0.69 -13.93 -6.90
N LEU A 24 -0.62 -14.82 -5.91
CA LEU A 24 0.15 -14.60 -4.68
C LEU A 24 1.63 -14.37 -4.97
N ALA A 25 2.24 -15.20 -5.82
CA ALA A 25 3.64 -15.07 -6.19
C ALA A 25 3.93 -13.73 -6.89
N ARG A 26 3.02 -13.25 -7.73
CA ARG A 26 3.13 -11.94 -8.40
C ARG A 26 2.93 -10.75 -7.47
N ASN A 27 2.04 -10.91 -6.48
CA ASN A 27 1.74 -9.84 -5.53
C ASN A 27 2.68 -9.84 -4.31
N ALA A 28 3.59 -10.82 -4.19
CA ALA A 28 4.47 -10.99 -3.04
C ALA A 28 5.48 -9.85 -2.86
N GLU A 29 5.83 -9.16 -3.95
CA GLU A 29 6.74 -8.01 -3.93
C GLU A 29 6.04 -6.71 -3.46
N GLY A 30 4.71 -6.75 -3.30
CA GLY A 30 3.89 -5.57 -3.03
C GLY A 30 3.78 -4.66 -4.24
N ASP A 31 2.74 -3.81 -4.25
CA ASP A 31 2.72 -2.70 -5.20
C ASP A 31 3.73 -1.64 -4.74
N ASP A 32 4.48 -1.06 -5.69
CA ASP A 32 5.38 0.06 -5.39
C ASP A 32 4.55 1.21 -4.79
N PRO A 33 4.86 1.70 -3.57
CA PRO A 33 4.11 2.78 -2.95
C PRO A 33 4.16 4.09 -3.75
N THR A 34 5.07 4.22 -4.72
CA THR A 34 5.11 5.34 -5.68
C THR A 34 4.07 5.23 -6.80
N ASN A 35 3.49 4.04 -7.04
CA ASN A 35 2.39 3.86 -8.01
C ASN A 35 1.06 4.45 -7.52
N LEU A 36 0.93 4.72 -6.23
CA LEU A 36 -0.25 5.37 -5.66
C LEU A 36 -0.01 6.88 -5.58
N GLU A 37 -0.73 7.63 -6.40
CA GLU A 37 -0.76 9.08 -6.23
C GLU A 37 -1.21 9.42 -4.80
N SER A 38 -0.47 10.30 -4.13
CA SER A 38 -0.79 10.66 -2.76
C SER A 38 -2.20 11.25 -2.68
N ALA A 39 -3.02 10.71 -1.79
CA ALA A 39 -4.35 11.26 -1.52
C ALA A 39 -4.29 12.71 -0.98
N LEU A 40 -3.11 13.20 -0.61
CA LEU A 40 -2.88 14.56 -0.11
C LEU A 40 -2.37 15.53 -1.18
N ILE A 41 -2.21 15.11 -2.45
CA ILE A 41 -1.90 16.04 -3.54
C ILE A 41 -2.98 17.15 -3.59
N GLY A 42 -2.54 18.41 -3.57
CA GLY A 42 -3.41 19.59 -3.58
C GLY A 42 -4.19 19.85 -2.27
N LYS A 43 -4.01 19.03 -1.23
CA LYS A 43 -4.59 19.29 0.10
C LYS A 43 -3.61 20.12 0.96
N PRO A 44 -4.11 20.93 1.91
CA PRO A 44 -3.24 21.65 2.82
C PRO A 44 -2.45 20.68 3.71
N VAL A 45 -1.27 21.12 4.17
CA VAL A 45 -0.46 20.37 5.15
C VAL A 45 -1.31 20.06 6.39
N PRO A 46 -1.36 18.80 6.86
CA PRO A 46 -2.10 18.43 8.07
C PRO A 46 -1.58 19.18 9.30
N LYS A 47 -2.47 19.44 10.27
CA LYS A 47 -2.08 20.04 11.55
C LYS A 47 -1.16 19.08 12.31
N PHE A 48 -0.01 19.56 12.73
CA PHE A 48 0.90 18.83 13.63
C PHE A 48 1.48 19.78 14.67
N ARG A 49 2.01 19.20 15.76
CA ARG A 49 2.88 19.86 16.72
C ARG A 49 4.00 18.88 17.03
N LEU A 50 5.19 19.13 16.48
CA LEU A 50 6.32 18.22 16.57
C LEU A 50 7.53 18.93 17.19
N GLU A 51 8.29 18.19 17.98
CA GLU A 51 9.51 18.70 18.61
C GLU A 51 10.66 18.77 17.59
N SER A 52 11.55 19.76 17.75
CA SER A 52 12.78 19.87 16.98
C SER A 52 13.72 18.71 17.29
N LEU A 53 14.39 18.17 16.27
CA LEU A 53 15.39 17.12 16.46
C LEU A 53 16.64 17.63 17.20
N ASP A 54 17.06 18.85 16.87
CA ASP A 54 18.32 19.42 17.37
C ASP A 54 18.13 20.27 18.64
N ASN A 55 16.91 20.75 18.89
CA ASN A 55 16.59 21.66 20.00
C ASN A 55 15.44 21.11 20.86
N PRO A 56 15.74 20.24 21.85
CA PRO A 56 14.72 19.72 22.76
C PRO A 56 13.91 20.83 23.42
N GLY A 57 12.59 20.66 23.50
CA GLY A 57 11.63 21.63 24.01
C GLY A 57 11.15 22.67 22.99
N GLN A 58 11.76 22.75 21.80
CA GLN A 58 11.28 23.60 20.71
C GLN A 58 10.23 22.84 19.87
N PHE A 59 9.05 23.42 19.67
CA PHE A 59 7.98 22.81 18.89
C PHE A 59 7.65 23.60 17.63
N TYR A 60 7.45 22.88 16.53
CA TYR A 60 6.99 23.42 15.24
C TYR A 60 5.60 22.92 14.89
N GLN A 61 4.91 23.70 14.06
CA GLN A 61 3.58 23.39 13.53
C GLN A 61 3.60 23.54 12.01
N ALA A 62 2.46 23.29 11.35
CA ALA A 62 2.35 23.29 9.89
C ALA A 62 2.71 24.64 9.22
N ASP A 63 2.68 25.74 9.97
CA ASP A 63 3.02 27.09 9.50
C ASP A 63 4.46 27.21 9.01
N VAL A 64 5.38 26.40 9.57
CA VAL A 64 6.79 26.37 9.14
C VAL A 64 6.95 25.91 7.68
N LEU A 65 5.98 25.16 7.15
CA LEU A 65 5.99 24.65 5.78
C LEU A 65 5.19 25.53 4.79
N THR A 66 4.61 26.65 5.25
CA THR A 66 3.77 27.53 4.43
C THR A 66 4.31 28.96 4.36
N GLN A 67 5.59 29.12 4.04
CA GLN A 67 6.30 30.42 4.05
C GLN A 67 6.22 31.21 2.73
N GLY A 68 5.33 30.82 1.82
CA GLY A 68 5.17 31.50 0.51
C GLY A 68 6.23 31.15 -0.53
N LYS A 69 7.09 30.16 -0.26
CA LYS A 69 8.03 29.57 -1.22
C LYS A 69 7.90 28.05 -1.19
N PRO A 70 8.10 27.35 -2.32
CA PRO A 70 8.27 25.91 -2.31
C PRO A 70 9.42 25.52 -1.38
N VAL A 71 9.20 24.48 -0.59
CA VAL A 71 10.15 23.87 0.36
C VAL A 71 10.50 22.48 -0.10
#